data_AF-A0A9R0EKT8-F1
#
_entry.id   AF-A0A9R0EKT8-F1
#
_cell.length_a   1.000
_cell.length_b   1.000
_cell.length_c   1.000
_cell.angle_alpha   90.00
_cell.angle_beta   90.00
_cell.angle_gamma   90.00
#
_symmetry.space_group_name_H-M   'P 1'
#
loop_
_entity.id
_entity.type
_entity.pdbx_description
1 polymer ?
#
loop_
_entity_poly.entity_id
_entity_poly.type
_entity_poly.pdbx_seq_one_letter_code
_entity_poly.pdbx_strand_id
1 'polypeptide(L)'
;MGSDENSVHTSIAHIVLCCVAGRGISNLQGKSFTHPGMHANFFIHGILGIFHFQSNLLDNDFKAAYLISLSATRYLALPCLNADLRRSDQAIASLHLLSGVIPFALALAGQDNVVLGNLVIAGNIISLCHYSMQNNREWGWYTAAASVVAYFLSPATKQKVLYPLTLGLMEYCAYRVFCIHFQPPPPPQGRR
;
A
#
# COMPACT_ATOMS: atom_id res chain seq x y z
N MET A 1 23.62 3.21 21.11
CA MET A 1 22.66 3.59 22.17
C MET A 1 21.75 4.67 21.63
N GLY A 2 20.45 4.39 21.56
CA GLY A 2 19.42 5.26 21.00
C GLY A 2 18.05 4.61 21.21
N SER A 3 17.79 4.19 22.45
CA SER A 3 16.48 3.72 22.88
C SER A 3 15.65 4.95 23.27
N ASP A 4 14.52 5.12 22.60
CA ASP A 4 13.19 4.87 23.18
C ASP A 4 12.14 5.68 22.41
N GLU A 5 12.35 6.97 22.22
CA GLU A 5 11.30 7.82 21.65
C GLU A 5 11.10 7.62 20.13
N ASN A 6 12.18 7.63 19.33
CA ASN A 6 12.10 7.43 17.88
C ASN A 6 11.61 6.02 17.49
N SER A 7 12.00 5.00 18.26
CA SER A 7 11.55 3.62 18.04
C SER A 7 10.09 3.45 18.41
N VAL A 8 9.64 4.07 19.51
CA VAL A 8 8.22 4.11 19.91
C VAL A 8 7.37 4.83 18.86
N HIS A 9 7.76 6.04 18.42
CA HIS A 9 7.04 6.75 17.37
C HIS A 9 6.94 5.96 16.06
N THR A 10 8.04 5.29 15.68
CA THR A 10 8.04 4.47 14.46
C THR A 10 7.16 3.23 14.63
N SER A 11 7.16 2.60 15.82
CA SER A 11 6.25 1.50 16.14
C SER A 11 4.79 1.94 16.09
N ILE A 12 4.44 3.08 16.70
CA ILE A 12 3.09 3.67 16.64
C ILE A 12 2.67 3.91 15.20
N ALA A 13 3.54 4.43 14.35
CA ALA A 13 3.22 4.62 12.94
C ALA A 13 2.92 3.30 12.20
N HIS A 14 3.62 2.21 12.55
CA HIS A 14 3.32 0.89 12.02
C HIS A 14 2.02 0.29 12.59
N ILE A 15 1.66 0.60 13.85
CA ILE A 15 0.33 0.28 14.40
C ILE A 15 -0.75 0.99 13.58
N VAL A 16 -0.59 2.28 13.28
CA VAL A 16 -1.52 3.03 12.43
C VAL A 16 -1.66 2.36 11.07
N LEU A 17 -0.54 2.04 10.39
CA LEU A 17 -0.56 1.32 9.12
C LEU A 17 -1.33 -0.01 9.23
N CYS A 18 -1.03 -0.81 10.26
CA CYS A 18 -1.66 -2.10 10.51
C CYS A 18 -3.17 -1.95 10.72
N CYS A 19 -3.62 -0.97 11.52
CA CYS A 19 -5.04 -0.74 11.76
C CYS A 19 -5.78 -0.29 10.51
N VAL A 20 -5.18 0.61 9.71
CA VAL A 20 -5.80 1.11 8.47
C VAL A 20 -5.89 -0.01 7.43
N ALA A 21 -4.83 -0.79 7.24
CA ALA A 21 -4.81 -1.94 6.33
C ALA A 21 -5.73 -3.08 6.81
N GLY A 22 -5.76 -3.36 8.12
CA GLY A 22 -6.63 -4.36 8.73
C GLY A 22 -8.11 -4.02 8.52
N ARG A 23 -8.48 -2.73 8.58
CA ARG A 23 -9.84 -2.29 8.20
C ARG A 23 -10.13 -2.57 6.72
N GLY A 24 -9.18 -2.29 5.84
CA GLY A 24 -9.27 -2.62 4.41
C GLY A 24 -9.55 -4.11 4.15
N ILE A 25 -8.83 -4.98 4.86
CA ILE A 25 -8.98 -6.45 4.79
C ILE A 25 -10.32 -6.92 5.42
N SER A 26 -10.72 -6.38 6.57
CA SER A 26 -11.96 -6.82 7.25
C SER A 26 -13.24 -6.54 6.46
N ASN A 27 -13.24 -5.49 5.64
CA ASN A 27 -14.38 -5.12 4.79
C ASN A 27 -14.47 -5.94 3.49
N LEU A 28 -13.64 -6.98 3.32
CA LEU A 28 -13.71 -7.94 2.20
C LEU A 28 -14.93 -8.87 2.28
N GLN A 29 -15.59 -8.97 3.45
CA GLN A 29 -16.84 -9.72 3.60
C GLN A 29 -18.03 -8.82 3.26
N GLY A 30 -18.58 -8.95 2.06
CA GLY A 30 -19.88 -8.36 1.75
C GLY A 30 -20.18 -8.16 0.28
N LYS A 31 -19.56 -7.17 -0.37
CA LYS A 31 -19.91 -6.75 -1.76
C LYS A 31 -18.78 -6.05 -2.52
N SER A 32 -17.56 -6.01 -1.98
CA SER A 32 -16.41 -5.31 -2.56
C SER A 32 -15.35 -6.32 -2.98
N PHE A 33 -15.20 -6.51 -4.29
CA PHE A 33 -14.08 -7.30 -4.83
C PHE A 33 -12.81 -6.44 -4.81
N THR A 34 -12.24 -6.26 -3.62
CA THR A 34 -10.90 -5.69 -3.43
C THR A 34 -9.93 -6.86 -3.43
N HIS A 35 -9.15 -7.01 -4.49
CA HIS A 35 -8.06 -7.98 -4.48
C HIS A 35 -6.99 -7.50 -3.48
N PRO A 36 -6.49 -8.37 -2.59
CA PRO A 36 -5.87 -7.96 -1.32
C PRO A 36 -4.36 -7.69 -1.40
N GLY A 37 -3.75 -7.66 -2.60
CA GLY A 37 -2.28 -7.69 -2.71
C GLY A 37 -1.59 -6.51 -2.02
N MET A 38 -2.11 -5.31 -2.23
CA MET A 38 -1.63 -4.09 -1.55
C MET A 38 -1.92 -4.12 -0.05
N HIS A 39 -3.17 -4.40 0.31
CA HIS A 39 -3.68 -4.37 1.69
C HIS A 39 -2.94 -5.37 2.57
N ALA A 40 -2.73 -6.59 2.09
CA ALA A 40 -2.00 -7.64 2.79
C ALA A 40 -0.52 -7.26 2.98
N ASN A 41 0.13 -6.71 1.95
CA ASN A 41 1.51 -6.23 2.06
C ASN A 41 1.65 -5.18 3.16
N PHE A 42 0.75 -4.21 3.20
CA PHE A 42 0.77 -3.15 4.21
C PHE A 42 0.44 -3.64 5.61
N PHE A 43 -0.54 -4.55 5.74
CA PHE A 43 -0.87 -5.16 7.02
C PHE A 43 0.32 -5.94 7.59
N ILE A 44 0.93 -6.80 6.79
CA ILE A 44 2.11 -7.59 7.19
C ILE A 44 3.29 -6.68 7.53
N HIS A 45 3.56 -5.65 6.72
CA HIS A 45 4.62 -4.68 7.00
C HIS A 45 4.37 -3.91 8.30
N GLY A 46 3.12 -3.53 8.58
CA GLY A 46 2.72 -2.93 9.86
C GLY A 46 3.06 -3.84 11.04
N ILE A 47 2.67 -5.12 10.99
CA ILE A 47 2.99 -6.10 12.04
C ILE A 47 4.50 -6.26 12.23
N LEU A 48 5.23 -6.48 11.13
CA LEU A 48 6.68 -6.69 11.19
C LEU A 48 7.43 -5.43 11.66
N GLY A 49 6.95 -4.24 11.34
CA GLY A 49 7.52 -3.00 11.82
C GLY A 49 7.34 -2.80 13.32
N ILE A 50 6.17 -3.15 13.88
CA ILE A 50 5.96 -3.14 15.35
C ILE A 50 7.01 -4.02 16.01
N PHE A 51 7.14 -5.27 15.58
CA PHE A 51 8.09 -6.21 16.16
C PHE A 51 9.54 -5.79 15.94
N HIS A 52 9.89 -5.26 14.77
CA HIS A 52 11.25 -4.79 14.48
C HIS A 52 11.66 -3.61 15.37
N PHE A 53 10.80 -2.62 15.55
CA PHE A 53 11.13 -1.45 16.38
C PHE A 53 10.98 -1.69 17.88
N GLN A 54 10.39 -2.82 18.28
CA GLN A 54 10.29 -3.29 19.67
C GLN A 54 11.15 -4.53 19.95
N SER A 55 12.05 -4.91 19.03
CA SER A 55 12.82 -6.16 19.10
C SER A 55 13.65 -6.30 20.38
N ASN A 56 14.17 -5.18 20.89
CA ASN A 56 14.95 -5.15 22.14
C ASN A 56 14.11 -5.52 23.37
N LEU A 57 12.80 -5.29 23.34
CA LEU A 57 11.89 -5.68 24.43
C LEU A 57 11.45 -7.14 24.32
N LEU A 58 11.49 -7.71 23.12
CA LEU A 58 10.95 -9.04 22.82
C LEU A 58 12.03 -10.12 22.66
N ASP A 59 13.31 -9.74 22.80
CA ASP A 59 14.48 -10.61 22.64
C ASP A 59 14.45 -11.47 21.37
N ASN A 60 14.03 -10.87 20.24
CA ASN A 60 13.86 -11.55 18.96
C ASN A 60 14.30 -10.66 17.79
N ASP A 61 15.03 -11.23 16.81
CA ASP A 61 15.48 -10.50 15.63
C ASP A 61 14.46 -10.58 14.46
N PHE A 62 13.73 -9.48 14.26
CA PHE A 62 12.80 -9.31 13.13
C PHE A 62 13.39 -8.53 11.95
N LYS A 63 14.68 -8.18 11.97
CA LYS A 63 15.29 -7.30 10.97
C LYS A 63 15.19 -7.86 9.56
N ALA A 64 15.48 -9.14 9.35
CA ALA A 64 15.42 -9.77 8.03
C ALA A 64 14.00 -9.74 7.45
N ALA A 65 13.01 -10.15 8.25
CA ALA A 65 11.60 -10.12 7.85
C ALA A 65 11.13 -8.68 7.56
N TYR A 66 11.53 -7.71 8.40
CA TYR A 66 11.22 -6.31 8.18
C TYR A 66 11.78 -5.80 6.85
N LEU A 67 13.06 -6.08 6.54
CA LEU A 67 13.68 -5.66 5.27
C LEU A 67 13.00 -6.28 4.04
N ILE A 68 12.61 -7.57 4.11
CA ILE A 68 11.83 -8.22 3.04
C ILE A 68 10.49 -7.50 2.86
N SER A 69 9.78 -7.23 3.94
CA SER A 69 8.48 -6.55 3.89
C SER A 69 8.60 -5.11 3.40
N LEU A 70 9.68 -4.40 3.74
CA LEU A 70 9.98 -3.05 3.26
C LEU A 70 10.17 -3.05 1.73
N SER A 71 10.89 -4.04 1.20
CA SER A 71 11.01 -4.23 -0.26
C SER A 71 9.66 -4.56 -0.90
N ALA A 72 8.83 -5.37 -0.24
CA ALA A 72 7.49 -5.70 -0.74
C ALA A 72 6.56 -4.48 -0.79
N THR A 73 6.54 -3.64 0.25
CA THR A 73 5.72 -2.41 0.24
C THR A 73 6.21 -1.40 -0.80
N ARG A 74 7.53 -1.35 -1.04
CA ARG A 74 8.15 -0.48 -2.04
C ARG A 74 7.84 -0.91 -3.47
N TYR A 75 7.91 -2.20 -3.77
CA TYR A 75 7.89 -2.69 -5.15
C TYR A 75 6.63 -3.44 -5.56
N LEU A 76 5.90 -4.07 -4.63
CA LEU A 76 4.72 -4.88 -4.98
C LEU A 76 3.40 -4.14 -4.75
N ALA A 77 3.30 -3.32 -3.70
CA ALA A 77 2.00 -2.84 -3.24
C ALA A 77 1.20 -2.05 -4.29
N LEU A 78 1.77 -0.99 -4.88
CA LEU A 78 1.09 -0.21 -5.94
C LEU A 78 0.91 -1.01 -7.25
N PRO A 79 1.90 -1.78 -7.73
CA PRO A 79 1.69 -2.67 -8.87
C PRO A 79 0.55 -3.68 -8.69
N CYS A 80 0.42 -4.28 -7.51
CA CYS A 80 -0.72 -5.15 -7.19
C CYS A 80 -2.05 -4.39 -7.28
N LEU A 81 -2.13 -3.20 -6.67
CA LEU A 81 -3.33 -2.34 -6.77
C LEU A 81 -3.75 -2.11 -8.24
N ASN A 82 -2.80 -1.74 -9.11
CA ASN A 82 -3.11 -1.50 -10.51
C ASN A 82 -3.51 -2.77 -11.29
N ALA A 83 -2.88 -3.90 -10.98
CA ALA A 83 -3.26 -5.20 -11.56
C ALA A 83 -4.70 -5.55 -11.18
N ASP A 84 -5.05 -5.33 -9.92
CA ASP A 84 -6.36 -5.59 -9.35
C ASP A 84 -7.46 -4.72 -9.96
N LEU A 85 -7.19 -3.42 -10.14
CA LEU A 85 -8.10 -2.48 -10.81
C LEU A 85 -8.36 -2.85 -12.28
N ARG A 86 -7.42 -3.54 -12.92
CA ARG A 86 -7.43 -3.89 -14.34
C ARG A 86 -7.64 -5.38 -14.60
N ARG A 87 -8.08 -6.14 -13.61
CA ARG A 87 -8.33 -7.59 -13.70
C ARG A 87 -9.18 -8.07 -14.89
N SER A 88 -9.97 -7.19 -15.51
CA SER A 88 -10.72 -7.50 -16.74
C SER A 88 -9.84 -7.60 -17.98
N ASP A 89 -8.66 -6.96 -17.98
CA ASP A 89 -7.64 -7.04 -19.02
C ASP A 89 -6.40 -7.74 -18.45
N GLN A 90 -6.30 -9.04 -18.74
CA GLN A 90 -5.23 -9.89 -18.20
C GLN A 90 -3.84 -9.46 -18.67
N ALA A 91 -3.71 -8.87 -19.87
CA ALA A 91 -2.42 -8.41 -20.37
C ALA A 91 -1.92 -7.21 -19.57
N ILE A 92 -2.78 -6.20 -19.37
CA ILE A 92 -2.39 -5.01 -18.61
C ILE A 92 -2.24 -5.33 -17.12
N ALA A 93 -3.10 -6.19 -16.56
CA ALA A 93 -2.96 -6.63 -15.18
C ALA A 93 -1.64 -7.37 -14.95
N SER A 94 -1.26 -8.27 -15.85
CA SER A 94 0.02 -8.99 -15.79
C SER A 94 1.21 -8.06 -15.92
N LEU A 95 1.15 -7.07 -16.82
CA LEU A 95 2.20 -6.06 -16.97
C LEU A 95 2.41 -5.28 -15.67
N HIS A 96 1.33 -4.84 -15.01
CA HIS A 96 1.43 -4.19 -13.71
C HIS A 96 2.06 -5.12 -12.68
N LEU A 97 1.54 -6.33 -12.50
CA LEU A 97 2.09 -7.27 -11.51
C LEU A 97 3.58 -7.56 -11.74
N LEU A 98 3.97 -7.90 -12.97
CA LEU A 98 5.37 -8.19 -13.32
C LEU A 98 6.28 -6.98 -13.12
N SER A 99 5.77 -5.77 -13.41
CA SER A 99 6.51 -4.53 -13.16
C SER A 99 6.90 -4.40 -11.68
N GLY A 100 6.09 -4.90 -10.73
CA GLY A 100 6.46 -4.94 -9.32
C GLY A 100 7.29 -6.15 -8.91
N VAL A 101 6.95 -7.34 -9.42
CA VAL A 101 7.63 -8.61 -9.05
C VAL A 101 9.10 -8.61 -9.44
N ILE A 102 9.44 -8.07 -10.61
CA ILE A 102 10.82 -8.02 -11.09
C ILE A 102 11.74 -7.21 -10.15
N PRO A 103 11.48 -5.92 -9.87
CA PRO A 103 12.32 -5.14 -8.96
C PRO A 103 12.27 -5.70 -7.52
N PHE A 104 11.16 -6.28 -7.08
CA PHE A 104 11.11 -6.96 -5.78
C PHE A 104 12.07 -8.16 -5.72
N ALA A 105 12.05 -9.04 -6.71
CA ALA A 105 12.93 -10.19 -6.78
C ALA A 105 14.42 -9.78 -6.86
N LEU A 106 14.73 -8.75 -7.64
CA LEU A 106 16.08 -8.17 -7.71
C LEU A 106 16.53 -7.64 -6.33
N ALA A 107 15.65 -6.95 -5.60
CA ALA A 107 15.95 -6.48 -4.26
C ALA A 107 16.21 -7.63 -3.27
N LEU A 108 15.44 -8.71 -3.34
CA LEU A 108 15.67 -9.91 -2.53
C LEU A 108 16.98 -10.63 -2.87
N ALA A 109 17.39 -10.59 -4.14
CA ALA A 109 18.66 -11.15 -4.60
C ALA A 109 19.89 -10.27 -4.27
N GLY A 110 19.70 -9.14 -3.58
CA GLY A 110 20.77 -8.18 -3.29
C GLY A 110 21.23 -7.36 -4.50
N GLN A 111 20.45 -7.38 -5.60
CA GLN A 111 20.71 -6.66 -6.84
C GLN A 111 19.70 -5.51 -7.02
N ASP A 112 19.36 -4.82 -5.92
CA ASP A 112 18.34 -3.78 -5.94
C ASP A 112 18.73 -2.64 -6.90
N ASN A 113 17.91 -2.44 -7.93
CA ASN A 113 18.01 -1.32 -8.85
C ASN A 113 16.94 -0.28 -8.52
N VAL A 114 17.28 0.61 -7.59
CA VAL A 114 16.40 1.66 -7.09
C VAL A 114 15.88 2.57 -8.22
N VAL A 115 16.70 2.81 -9.26
CA VAL A 115 16.32 3.65 -10.41
C VAL A 115 15.22 2.97 -11.23
N LEU A 116 15.41 1.69 -11.58
CA LEU A 116 14.39 0.90 -12.26
C LEU A 116 13.11 0.82 -11.44
N GLY A 117 13.23 0.54 -10.14
CA GLY A 117 12.11 0.49 -9.22
C GLY A 117 11.32 1.81 -9.18
N ASN A 118 12.01 2.95 -9.07
CA ASN A 118 11.38 4.28 -9.11
C ASN A 118 10.66 4.55 -10.44
N LEU A 119 11.27 4.17 -11.57
CA LEU A 119 10.67 4.35 -12.90
C LEU A 119 9.38 3.55 -13.04
N VAL A 120 9.39 2.29 -12.59
CA VAL A 120 8.21 1.44 -12.62
C VAL A 120 7.11 1.96 -11.70
N ILE A 121 7.46 2.41 -10.49
CA ILE A 121 6.49 3.00 -9.56
C ILE A 121 5.89 4.27 -10.16
N ALA A 122 6.69 5.14 -10.79
CA ALA A 122 6.17 6.32 -11.48
C ALA A 122 5.20 5.95 -12.61
N GLY A 123 5.53 4.94 -13.42
CA GLY A 123 4.62 4.42 -14.46
C GLY A 123 3.32 3.88 -13.88
N ASN A 124 3.38 3.20 -12.74
CA ASN A 124 2.19 2.73 -12.01
C ASN A 124 1.35 3.88 -11.44
N ILE A 125 1.96 4.97 -10.96
CA ILE A 125 1.24 6.17 -10.53
C ILE A 125 0.50 6.81 -11.71
N ILE A 126 1.17 6.99 -12.85
CA ILE A 126 0.56 7.54 -14.07
C ILE A 126 -0.59 6.64 -14.55
N SER A 127 -0.38 5.33 -14.54
CA SER A 127 -1.41 4.36 -14.88
C SER A 127 -2.62 4.46 -13.97
N LEU A 128 -2.43 4.63 -12.65
CA LEU A 128 -3.52 4.83 -11.70
C LEU A 128 -4.31 6.13 -11.99
N CYS A 129 -3.62 7.23 -12.30
CA CYS A 129 -4.27 8.48 -12.73
C CYS A 129 -5.09 8.28 -14.02
N HIS A 130 -4.54 7.55 -14.99
CA HIS A 130 -5.24 7.25 -16.24
C HIS A 130 -6.51 6.41 -16.01
N TYR A 131 -6.42 5.38 -15.16
CA TYR A 131 -7.58 4.59 -14.73
C TYR A 131 -8.65 5.45 -14.08
N SER A 132 -8.23 6.30 -13.15
CA SER A 132 -9.10 7.24 -12.42
C SER A 132 -9.88 8.13 -13.38
N MET A 133 -9.19 8.70 -14.38
CA MET A 133 -9.79 9.54 -15.40
C MET A 133 -10.80 8.78 -16.28
N GLN A 134 -10.46 7.58 -16.74
CA GLN A 134 -11.35 6.78 -17.59
C GLN A 134 -12.63 6.30 -16.87
N ASN A 135 -12.54 6.06 -15.56
CA ASN A 135 -13.62 5.44 -14.78
C ASN A 135 -14.32 6.43 -13.84
N ASN A 136 -13.98 7.72 -13.91
CA ASN A 136 -14.46 8.78 -13.03
C ASN A 136 -14.32 8.42 -11.53
N ARG A 137 -13.12 7.97 -11.14
CA ARG A 137 -12.81 7.49 -9.78
C ARG A 137 -11.84 8.41 -9.06
N GLU A 138 -12.32 9.54 -8.56
CA GLU A 138 -11.51 10.60 -7.93
C GLU A 138 -10.50 10.10 -6.88
N TRP A 139 -10.86 9.09 -6.09
CA TRP A 139 -9.97 8.46 -5.11
C TRP A 139 -8.66 7.91 -5.69
N GLY A 140 -8.61 7.60 -6.99
CA GLY A 140 -7.39 7.22 -7.68
C GLY A 140 -6.35 8.35 -7.70
N TRP A 141 -6.78 9.61 -7.81
CA TRP A 141 -5.88 10.77 -7.74
C TRP A 141 -5.29 10.96 -6.34
N TYR A 142 -6.10 10.82 -5.29
CA TYR A 142 -5.62 10.88 -3.90
C TYR A 142 -4.65 9.74 -3.60
N THR A 143 -4.91 8.55 -4.13
CA THR A 143 -4.03 7.38 -3.99
C THR A 143 -2.71 7.61 -4.73
N ALA A 144 -2.76 8.18 -5.95
CA ALA A 144 -1.58 8.55 -6.72
C ALA A 144 -0.72 9.60 -5.97
N ALA A 145 -1.33 10.65 -5.43
CA ALA A 145 -0.64 11.66 -4.62
C ALA A 145 0.01 11.04 -3.38
N ALA A 146 -0.73 10.20 -2.63
CA ALA A 146 -0.18 9.48 -1.48
C ALA A 146 0.98 8.56 -1.86
N SER A 147 0.92 7.93 -3.03
CA SER A 147 2.01 7.09 -3.58
C SER A 147 3.28 7.91 -3.86
N VAL A 148 3.14 9.13 -4.40
CA VAL A 148 4.28 10.04 -4.59
C VAL A 148 4.93 10.37 -3.26
N VAL A 149 4.12 10.70 -2.25
CA VAL A 149 4.61 11.00 -0.91
C VAL A 149 5.32 9.79 -0.30
N ALA A 150 4.72 8.60 -0.40
CA ALA A 150 5.28 7.38 0.20
C ALA A 150 6.57 6.92 -0.48
N TYR A 151 6.64 6.92 -1.81
CA TYR A 151 7.75 6.28 -2.52
C TYR A 151 8.89 7.22 -2.92
N PHE A 152 8.62 8.52 -3.04
CA PHE A 152 9.64 9.49 -3.48
C PHE A 152 10.00 10.48 -2.37
N LEU A 153 9.00 11.04 -1.68
CA LEU A 153 9.26 12.08 -0.66
C LEU A 153 9.68 11.49 0.68
N SER A 154 8.96 10.48 1.19
CA SER A 154 9.27 9.89 2.49
C SER A 154 10.71 9.36 2.57
N PRO A 155 11.22 8.62 1.57
CA PRO A 155 12.61 8.16 1.60
C PRO A 155 13.63 9.31 1.59
N ALA A 156 13.31 10.44 0.95
CA ALA A 156 14.19 11.61 0.89
C ALA A 156 14.34 12.31 2.25
N THR A 157 13.30 12.27 3.10
CA THR A 157 13.32 12.91 4.44
C THR A 157 14.16 12.16 5.48
N LYS A 158 14.49 10.89 5.24
CA LYS A 158 15.15 9.98 6.21
C LYS A 158 14.42 9.81 7.54
N GLN A 159 13.15 10.24 7.65
CA GLN A 159 12.34 10.05 8.85
C GLN A 159 11.65 8.67 8.82
N LYS A 160 12.04 7.80 9.75
CA LYS A 160 11.52 6.41 9.82
C LYS A 160 10.01 6.34 10.08
N VAL A 161 9.46 7.33 10.76
CA VAL A 161 8.02 7.45 11.08
C VAL A 161 7.20 7.76 9.82
N LEU A 162 7.75 8.54 8.88
CA LEU A 162 6.97 9.09 7.78
C LEU A 162 6.55 8.01 6.77
N TYR A 163 7.39 6.99 6.56
CA TYR A 163 7.11 5.94 5.58
C TYR A 163 5.85 5.13 5.93
N PRO A 164 5.74 4.50 7.11
CA PRO A 164 4.51 3.78 7.48
C PRO A 164 3.26 4.66 7.53
N LEU A 165 3.37 5.94 7.94
CA LEU A 165 2.23 6.86 7.91
C LEU A 165 1.74 7.16 6.50
N THR A 166 2.67 7.37 5.56
CA THR A 166 2.33 7.67 4.16
C THR A 166 1.82 6.43 3.42
N LEU A 167 2.29 5.23 3.77
CA LEU A 167 1.66 3.98 3.35
C LEU A 167 0.23 3.86 3.92
N GLY A 168 -0.01 4.25 5.17
CA GLY A 168 -1.34 4.26 5.76
C GLY A 168 -2.30 5.23 5.08
N LEU A 169 -1.82 6.42 4.70
CA LEU A 169 -2.58 7.37 3.88
C LEU A 169 -2.91 6.78 2.50
N MET A 170 -1.92 6.15 1.86
CA MET A 170 -2.09 5.49 0.57
C MET A 170 -3.12 4.37 0.63
N GLU A 171 -3.08 3.53 1.67
CA GLU A 171 -4.05 2.47 1.95
C GLU A 171 -5.47 3.01 2.11
N TYR A 172 -5.63 4.06 2.92
CA TYR A 172 -6.93 4.70 3.15
C TYR A 172 -7.55 5.19 1.83
N CYS A 173 -6.74 5.83 0.98
CA CYS A 173 -7.17 6.29 -0.33
C CYS A 173 -7.46 5.12 -1.27
N ALA A 174 -6.59 4.11 -1.33
CA ALA A 174 -6.70 2.96 -2.23
C ALA A 174 -7.99 2.15 -1.95
N TYR A 175 -8.31 1.92 -0.68
CA TYR A 175 -9.55 1.25 -0.27
C TYR A 175 -10.80 1.94 -0.84
N ARG A 176 -10.80 3.28 -0.93
CA ARG A 176 -11.91 4.06 -1.47
C ARG A 176 -12.04 3.96 -3.00
N VAL A 177 -10.98 3.61 -3.71
CA VAL A 177 -11.01 3.42 -5.18
C VAL A 177 -11.96 2.29 -5.55
N PHE A 178 -11.99 1.21 -4.76
CA PHE A 178 -12.85 0.04 -4.99
C PHE A 178 -14.26 0.19 -4.41
N CYS A 179 -14.46 1.07 -3.42
CA CYS A 179 -15.77 1.28 -2.81
C CYS A 179 -16.72 1.98 -3.80
N ILE A 180 -17.54 1.18 -4.49
CA ILE A 180 -18.76 1.68 -5.13
C ILE A 180 -19.67 2.16 -4.00
N HIS A 181 -19.89 3.48 -3.92
CA HIS A 181 -20.97 4.02 -3.11
C HIS A 181 -22.27 3.58 -3.79
N PHE A 182 -22.90 2.52 -3.29
CA PHE A 182 -24.30 2.29 -3.59
C PHE A 182 -25.06 3.49 -3.03
N GLN A 183 -25.66 4.30 -3.91
CA GLN A 183 -26.67 5.25 -3.45
C GLN A 183 -27.74 4.44 -2.69
N PRO A 184 -28.21 4.92 -1.53
CA PRO A 184 -29.33 4.26 -0.86
C PRO A 184 -30.50 4.16 -1.85
N PRO A 185 -31.23 3.03 -1.88
CA PRO A 185 -32.37 2.90 -2.77
C PRO A 185 -33.34 4.07 -2.54
N PRO A 186 -33.96 4.62 -3.60
CA PRO A 186 -34.92 5.69 -3.44
C PRO A 186 -35.98 5.26 -2.41
N PRO A 187 -36.41 6.16 -1.52
CA PRO A 187 -37.42 5.83 -0.52
C PRO A 187 -38.66 5.27 -1.23
N PRO A 188 -39.33 4.25 -0.65
CA PRO A 188 -40.51 3.66 -1.27
C PRO A 188 -41.48 4.79 -1.60
N GLN A 189 -41.84 4.91 -2.88
CA GLN A 189 -42.87 5.84 -3.31
C GLN A 189 -44.13 5.46 -2.54
N GLY A 190 -44.51 6.29 -1.56
CA GLY A 190 -45.75 6.11 -0.84
C GLY A 190 -46.86 6.04 -1.87
N ARG A 191 -47.58 4.90 -1.90
CA ARG A 191 -48.82 4.78 -2.65
C ARG A 191 -49.75 5.87 -2.15
N ARG A 192 -49.94 6.91 -2.95
CA ARG A 192 -51.06 7.85 -2.80
C ARG A 192 -52.28 7.24 -3.48
#